data_AF-A0A9X9BEJ4-F1
#
_entry.id   AF-A0A9X9BEJ4-F1
#
_cell.length_a   1.000
_cell.length_b   1.000
_cell.length_c   1.000
_cell.angle_alpha   90.00
_cell.angle_beta   90.00
_cell.angle_gamma   90.00
#
_symmetry.space_group_name_H-M   'P 1'
#
loop_
_entity.id
_entity.type
_entity.pdbx_description
1 polymer ?
#
loop_
_entity_poly.entity_id
_entity_poly.type
_entity_poly.pdbx_seq_one_letter_code
_entity_poly.pdbx_strand_id
1 'polypeptide(L)'
;MAEPTQRIENSSAIPTLHVAMTHRPVLALDLGTTTGWALRDADGLITSGTVSLRPGRFDGGGMRYLRFANWLAEIDRLTGPMAAIWFEEVRRHAGTDAAHVYGGLMATLTAWAEQHGVP
;
A
#
# COMPACT_ATOMS: atom_id res chain seq x y z
N MET A 1 18.88 27.54 64.95
CA MET A 1 18.19 26.23 64.88
C MET A 1 16.85 26.46 64.20
N ALA A 2 16.81 26.24 62.88
CA ALA A 2 15.63 26.05 62.02
C ALA A 2 16.16 25.88 60.58
N GLU A 3 16.00 24.68 60.00
CA GLU A 3 16.43 24.33 58.64
C GLU A 3 15.50 24.95 57.58
N PRO A 4 16.00 25.28 56.37
CA PRO A 4 15.14 25.53 55.23
C PRO A 4 14.80 24.20 54.53
N THR A 5 13.52 23.87 54.50
CA THR A 5 12.92 22.75 53.76
C THR A 5 13.31 22.78 52.28
N GLN A 6 14.10 21.81 51.82
CA GLN A 6 14.32 21.57 50.40
C GLN A 6 13.04 21.01 49.76
N ARG A 7 12.52 21.67 48.72
CA ARG A 7 11.49 21.12 47.84
C ARG A 7 12.13 20.03 46.99
N ILE A 8 11.67 18.79 47.16
CA ILE A 8 11.95 17.70 46.23
C ILE A 8 11.10 17.94 44.99
N GLU A 9 11.73 18.39 43.90
CA GLU A 9 11.11 18.34 42.57
C GLU A 9 11.12 16.88 42.10
N ASN A 10 9.94 16.27 42.08
CA ASN A 10 9.73 14.93 41.55
C ASN A 10 9.81 14.97 40.02
N SER A 11 11.02 15.04 39.46
CA SER A 11 11.26 14.92 38.02
C SER A 11 11.50 13.46 37.67
N SER A 12 10.43 12.72 37.39
CA SER A 12 10.52 11.46 36.66
C SER A 12 9.23 11.20 35.88
N ALA A 13 8.96 12.06 34.90
CA ALA A 13 8.19 11.63 33.75
C ALA A 13 9.19 11.04 32.76
N ILE A 14 9.38 9.72 32.81
CA ILE A 14 9.99 9.00 31.68
C ILE A 14 9.05 9.27 30.51
N PRO A 15 9.44 10.00 29.45
CA PRO A 15 8.61 10.06 28.27
C PRO A 15 8.48 8.63 27.78
N THR A 16 7.25 8.12 27.70
CA THR A 16 6.97 6.86 27.05
C THR A 16 7.45 7.00 25.61
N LEU A 17 8.69 6.60 25.36
CA LEU A 17 9.19 6.37 24.02
C LEU A 17 8.35 5.22 23.50
N HIS A 18 7.24 5.55 22.84
CA HIS A 18 6.75 4.68 21.79
C HIS A 18 7.93 4.56 20.84
N VAL A 19 8.70 3.48 21.00
CA VAL A 19 9.40 2.90 19.86
C VAL A 19 8.26 2.45 18.96
N ALA A 20 7.67 3.40 18.21
CA ALA A 20 6.72 3.10 17.17
C ALA A 20 7.51 2.15 16.27
N MET A 21 7.12 0.88 16.25
CA MET A 21 7.69 -0.05 15.30
C MET A 21 7.27 0.47 13.93
N THR A 22 8.13 1.24 13.27
CA THR A 22 7.88 1.73 11.92
C THR A 22 7.85 0.51 11.02
N HIS A 23 6.65 0.05 10.71
CA HIS A 23 6.49 -0.99 9.71
C HIS A 23 6.82 -0.38 8.34
N ARG A 24 7.22 -1.21 7.39
CA ARG A 24 7.16 -0.79 5.98
C ARG A 24 5.76 -1.08 5.45
N PRO A 25 5.21 -0.23 4.56
CA PRO A 25 3.87 -0.43 4.04
C PRO A 25 3.71 -1.79 3.34
N VAL A 26 2.54 -2.41 3.46
CA VAL A 26 2.21 -3.64 2.73
C VAL A 26 0.88 -3.44 2.02
N LEU A 27 0.86 -3.72 0.73
CA LEU A 27 -0.31 -3.59 -0.13
C LEU A 27 -0.86 -4.98 -0.47
N ALA A 28 -2.17 -5.15 -0.36
CA ALA A 28 -2.89 -6.33 -0.83
C ALA A 28 -3.87 -5.92 -1.94
N LEU A 29 -3.97 -6.72 -3.00
CA LEU A 29 -4.73 -6.42 -4.21
C LEU A 29 -5.66 -7.57 -4.61
N ASP A 30 -6.87 -7.21 -5.02
CA ASP A 30 -7.79 -8.06 -5.78
C ASP A 30 -7.87 -7.49 -7.21
N LEU A 31 -7.22 -8.17 -8.17
CA LEU A 31 -7.00 -7.64 -9.51
C LEU A 31 -8.25 -7.78 -10.39
N GLY A 32 -8.71 -6.65 -10.93
CA GLY A 32 -9.80 -6.64 -11.89
C GLY A 32 -10.04 -5.27 -12.51
N THR A 33 -11.10 -5.15 -13.29
CA THR A 33 -11.48 -3.85 -13.87
C THR A 33 -11.87 -2.83 -12.80
N THR A 34 -12.33 -3.31 -11.65
CA THR A 34 -12.41 -2.58 -10.40
C THR A 34 -11.52 -3.32 -9.43
N THR A 35 -10.30 -2.84 -9.23
CA THR A 35 -9.31 -3.51 -8.38
C THR A 35 -9.57 -3.13 -6.93
N GLY A 36 -9.78 -4.12 -6.07
CA GLY A 36 -9.82 -3.94 -4.62
C GLY A 36 -8.41 -3.76 -4.07
N TRP A 37 -8.25 -2.94 -3.02
CA TRP A 37 -6.98 -2.76 -2.35
C TRP A 37 -7.14 -2.61 -0.84
N ALA A 38 -6.13 -3.09 -0.10
CA ALA A 38 -5.95 -2.80 1.31
C ALA A 38 -4.47 -2.50 1.57
N LEU A 39 -4.20 -1.43 2.29
CA LEU A 39 -2.86 -0.96 2.64
C LEU A 39 -2.75 -0.92 4.16
N ARG A 40 -1.72 -1.58 4.69
CA ARG A 40 -1.22 -1.28 6.03
C ARG A 40 -0.04 -0.32 5.89
N ASP A 41 -0.14 0.87 6.46
CA ASP A 41 0.92 1.88 6.41
C ASP A 41 2.03 1.64 7.45
N ALA A 42 2.98 2.58 7.54
CA ALA A 42 4.12 2.49 8.44
C ALA A 42 3.74 2.62 9.93
N ASP A 43 2.63 3.30 10.23
CA ASP A 43 2.09 3.47 11.57
C ASP A 43 1.21 2.27 11.98
N GLY A 44 0.97 1.34 11.05
CA GLY A 44 0.16 0.15 11.26
C GLY A 44 -1.33 0.37 11.02
N LEU A 45 -1.75 1.56 10.57
CA LEU A 45 -3.13 1.83 10.20
C LEU A 45 -3.47 1.09 8.91
N ILE A 46 -4.64 0.45 8.88
CA ILE A 46 -5.15 -0.23 7.70
C ILE A 46 -6.19 0.66 7.03
N THR A 47 -5.95 0.98 5.76
CA THR A 47 -6.91 1.63 4.87
C THR A 47 -7.23 0.70 3.70
N SER A 48 -8.40 0.88 3.10
CA SER A 48 -8.83 0.04 1.97
C SER A 48 -9.76 0.80 1.04
N GLY A 49 -9.96 0.26 -0.16
CA GLY A 49 -10.87 0.83 -1.14
C GLY A 49 -10.82 0.08 -2.47
N THR A 50 -11.22 0.78 -3.52
CA THR A 50 -11.16 0.28 -4.89
C THR A 50 -10.58 1.31 -5.83
N VAL A 51 -9.87 0.88 -6.87
CA VAL A 51 -9.47 1.71 -8.01
C VAL A 51 -10.19 1.23 -9.27
N SER A 52 -10.75 2.16 -10.03
CA SER A 52 -11.43 1.85 -11.30
C SER A 52 -10.43 1.88 -12.46
N LEU A 53 -10.28 0.75 -13.13
CA LEU A 53 -9.44 0.56 -14.31
C LEU A 53 -10.29 0.29 -15.57
N ARG A 54 -11.56 0.69 -15.52
CA ARG A 54 -12.46 0.61 -16.68
C ARG A 54 -11.91 1.46 -17.84
N PRO A 55 -11.93 0.96 -19.07
CA PRO A 55 -11.56 1.76 -20.24
C PRO A 55 -12.62 2.84 -20.48
N GLY A 56 -12.16 4.05 -20.80
CA GLY A 56 -12.98 5.11 -21.37
C GLY A 56 -13.13 4.96 -22.88
N ARG A 57 -14.13 5.65 -23.46
CA ARG A 57 -14.44 5.59 -24.90
C ARG A 57 -13.29 5.99 -25.83
N PHE A 58 -12.33 6.76 -25.33
CA PHE A 58 -11.18 7.27 -26.08
C PHE A 58 -9.85 6.69 -25.60
N ASP A 59 -9.89 5.68 -24.72
CA ASP A 59 -8.68 5.04 -24.24
C ASP A 59 -8.13 4.06 -25.28
N GLY A 60 -6.83 4.16 -25.55
CA GLY A 60 -6.12 3.06 -26.19
C GLY A 60 -6.10 1.82 -25.30
N GLY A 61 -5.92 0.63 -25.90
CA GLY A 61 -5.98 -0.65 -25.17
C GLY A 61 -5.04 -0.76 -23.96
N GLY A 62 -3.91 -0.03 -23.99
CA GLY A 62 -2.93 0.00 -22.91
C GLY A 62 -3.23 0.98 -21.76
N MET A 63 -4.20 1.89 -21.90
CA MET A 63 -4.37 2.98 -20.94
C MET A 63 -4.73 2.53 -19.53
N ARG A 64 -5.47 1.42 -19.40
CA ARG A 64 -5.77 0.86 -18.08
C ARG A 64 -4.51 0.43 -17.33
N TYR A 65 -3.52 -0.11 -18.03
CA TYR A 65 -2.27 -0.59 -17.45
C TYR A 65 -1.37 0.58 -17.06
N LEU A 66 -1.32 1.63 -17.87
CA LEU A 66 -0.64 2.88 -17.52
C LEU A 66 -1.25 3.53 -16.27
N ARG A 67 -2.58 3.59 -16.18
CA ARG A 67 -3.26 4.08 -14.97
C ARG A 67 -2.95 3.23 -13.74
N PHE A 68 -2.92 1.92 -13.90
CA PHE A 68 -2.60 1.02 -12.81
C PHE A 68 -1.15 1.18 -12.32
N ALA A 69 -0.17 1.23 -13.23
CA ALA A 69 1.23 1.49 -12.88
C ALA A 69 1.43 2.86 -12.21
N ASN A 70 0.77 3.90 -12.72
CA ASN A 70 0.81 5.24 -12.11
C ASN A 70 0.18 5.25 -10.70
N TRP A 71 -0.88 4.46 -10.50
CA TRP A 71 -1.52 4.32 -9.20
C TRP A 71 -0.62 3.59 -8.19
N LEU A 72 0.07 2.52 -8.61
CA LEU A 72 1.07 1.84 -7.76
C LEU A 72 2.21 2.79 -7.36
N ALA A 73 2.74 3.55 -8.32
CA ALA A 73 3.77 4.55 -8.06
C ALA A 73 3.31 5.63 -7.08
N GLU A 74 2.04 6.06 -7.18
CA GLU A 74 1.48 7.04 -6.26
C GLU A 74 1.31 6.47 -4.84
N ILE A 75 0.87 5.22 -4.69
CA ILE A 75 0.82 4.55 -3.38
C ILE A 75 2.22 4.46 -2.76
N ASP A 76 3.21 3.99 -3.51
CA ASP A 76 4.59 3.90 -3.02
C ASP A 76 5.12 5.27 -2.58
N ARG A 77 4.91 6.30 -3.41
CA ARG A 77 5.35 7.66 -3.12
C ARG A 77 4.68 8.26 -1.88
N LEU A 78 3.39 8.02 -1.68
CA LEU A 78 2.62 8.58 -0.57
C LEU A 78 2.86 7.87 0.76
N THR A 79 3.17 6.57 0.71
CA THR A 79 3.22 5.72 1.91
C THR A 79 4.66 5.35 2.30
N GLY A 80 5.61 5.64 1.41
CA GLY A 80 6.99 5.22 1.50
C GLY A 80 7.22 3.86 0.83
N PRO A 81 8.49 3.45 0.68
CA PRO A 81 8.84 2.24 -0.06
C PRO A 81 8.13 1.00 0.48
N MET A 82 7.24 0.41 -0.32
CA MET A 82 6.49 -0.77 0.06
C MET A 82 7.40 -1.96 0.40
N ALA A 83 7.04 -2.69 1.44
CA ALA A 83 7.77 -3.89 1.88
C ALA A 83 7.46 -5.10 1.00
N ALA A 84 6.21 -5.21 0.55
CA ALA A 84 5.71 -6.31 -0.28
C ALA A 84 4.34 -5.95 -0.88
N ILE A 85 3.99 -6.58 -2.00
CA ILE A 85 2.64 -6.55 -2.57
C ILE A 85 2.07 -7.97 -2.64
N TRP A 86 0.92 -8.20 -2.01
CA TRP A 86 0.17 -9.45 -2.08
C TRP A 86 -0.99 -9.32 -3.06
N PHE A 87 -1.28 -10.37 -3.82
CA PHE A 87 -2.47 -10.38 -4.68
C PHE A 87 -3.02 -11.80 -4.82
N GLU A 88 -4.31 -11.90 -5.13
CA GLU A 88 -4.95 -13.19 -5.40
C GLU A 88 -4.54 -13.73 -6.79
N GLU A 89 -4.03 -14.96 -6.84
CA GLU A 89 -3.76 -15.65 -8.09
C GLU A 89 -5.04 -16.30 -8.66
N VAL A 90 -5.66 -15.67 -9.65
CA VAL A 90 -6.87 -16.21 -10.29
C VAL A 90 -6.49 -17.16 -11.43
N ARG A 91 -6.66 -18.46 -11.21
CA ARG A 91 -6.32 -19.52 -12.20
C ARG A 91 -7.44 -19.85 -13.18
N ARG A 92 -8.69 -19.47 -12.88
CA ARG A 92 -9.86 -19.80 -13.70
C ARG A 92 -10.68 -18.54 -13.96
N HIS A 93 -10.90 -18.24 -15.23
CA HIS A 93 -11.71 -17.11 -15.66
C HIS A 93 -12.93 -17.63 -16.42
N ALA A 94 -14.11 -17.09 -16.10
CA ALA A 94 -15.35 -17.47 -16.78
C ALA A 94 -15.41 -16.99 -18.24
N GLY A 95 -14.57 -16.02 -18.64
CA GLY A 95 -14.53 -15.49 -20.00
C GLY A 95 -13.14 -14.99 -20.41
N THR A 96 -12.90 -14.99 -21.72
CA THR A 96 -11.61 -14.62 -22.34
C THR A 96 -11.23 -13.16 -22.06
N ASP A 97 -12.20 -12.24 -22.10
CA ASP A 97 -11.92 -10.82 -21.82
C ASP A 97 -11.44 -10.63 -20.37
N ALA A 98 -12.11 -11.26 -19.40
CA ALA A 98 -11.68 -11.24 -18.00
C ALA A 98 -10.27 -11.82 -17.83
N ALA A 99 -9.95 -12.93 -18.52
CA ALA A 99 -8.62 -13.52 -18.50
C ALA A 99 -7.55 -12.59 -19.08
N HIS A 100 -7.83 -11.91 -20.20
CA HIS A 100 -6.91 -10.95 -20.80
C HIS A 100 -6.67 -9.74 -19.90
N VAL A 101 -7.73 -9.21 -19.28
CA VAL A 101 -7.62 -8.07 -18.36
C VAL A 101 -6.80 -8.46 -17.14
N TYR A 102 -7.13 -9.57 -16.49
CA TYR A 102 -6.37 -10.07 -15.35
C TYR A 102 -4.89 -10.31 -15.72
N GLY A 103 -4.63 -10.98 -16.84
CA GLY A 103 -3.26 -11.24 -17.31
C GLY A 103 -2.46 -9.96 -17.56
N GLY A 104 -3.08 -8.94 -18.17
CA GLY A 104 -2.43 -7.65 -18.39
C GLY A 104 -2.17 -6.87 -17.09
N LEU A 105 -3.10 -6.93 -16.13
CA LEU A 105 -2.91 -6.31 -14.80
C LEU A 105 -1.81 -7.02 -14.02
N MET A 106 -1.82 -8.35 -13.99
CA MET A 106 -0.79 -9.16 -13.34
C MET A 106 0.59 -8.88 -13.93
N ALA A 107 0.71 -8.87 -15.26
CA ALA A 107 1.98 -8.54 -15.92
C ALA A 107 2.47 -7.11 -15.61
N THR A 108 1.55 -6.15 -15.50
CA THR A 108 1.87 -4.77 -15.12
C THR A 108 2.35 -4.69 -13.68
N LEU A 109 1.64 -5.35 -12.75
CA LEU A 109 1.99 -5.41 -11.34
C LEU A 109 3.38 -6.01 -11.14
N THR A 110 3.63 -7.19 -11.70
CA THR A 110 4.89 -7.91 -11.49
C THR A 110 6.07 -7.19 -12.15
N ALA A 111 5.88 -6.60 -13.33
CA ALA A 111 6.90 -5.77 -13.96
C ALA A 111 7.23 -4.52 -13.12
N TRP A 112 6.19 -3.86 -12.57
CA TRP A 112 6.39 -2.70 -11.70
C TRP A 112 7.12 -3.11 -10.41
N ALA A 113 6.69 -4.20 -9.78
CA ALA A 113 7.26 -4.70 -8.52
C ALA A 113 8.76 -5.05 -8.68
N GLU A 114 9.12 -5.77 -9.76
CA GLU A 114 10.52 -6.10 -10.08
C GLU A 114 11.37 -4.85 -10.30
N GLN A 115 10.84 -3.86 -11.04
CA GLN A 115 11.56 -2.60 -11.29
C GLN A 115 11.86 -1.80 -10.01
N HIS A 116 11.04 -1.95 -8.97
CA HIS A 116 11.17 -1.21 -7.72
C HIS A 116 11.75 -2.06 -6.58
N GLY A 117 12.10 -3.32 -6.84
CA GLY A 117 12.61 -4.25 -5.83
C GLY A 117 11.59 -4.55 -4.72
N VAL A 118 10.30 -4.55 -5.07
CA VAL A 118 9.20 -4.87 -4.14
C VAL A 118 8.81 -6.33 -4.34
N PRO A 119 8.94 -7.20 -3.31
CA PRO A 119 8.59 -8.61 -3.41
C PRO A 119 7.07 -8.87 -3.39
#